data_AF-A0A2M7QNP1-F1
#
_entry.id   AF-A0A2M7QNP1-F1
#
_cell.length_a   1.000
_cell.length_b   1.000
_cell.length_c   1.000
_cell.angle_alpha   90.00
_cell.angle_beta   90.00
_cell.angle_gamma   90.00
#
_symmetry.space_group_name_H-M   'P 1'
#
loop_
_entity.id
_entity.type
_entity.pdbx_description
1 polymer ?
#
loop_
_entity_poly.entity_id
_entity_poly.type
_entity_poly.pdbx_seq_one_letter_code
_entity_poly.pdbx_strand_id
1 'polypeptide(L)'
;VDVAAASGGWYRETGSGMGATINTAVGMGAYALSDRATWSAYGGKGDFKVVVEGDATLFNPYGVMLISPEKCPSVKAAEGQAFIDWLVGPEGQAAIASFTIGGDQQFFPSAAAAKVSG
;
A
#
# COMPACT_ATOMS: atom_id res chain seq x y z
N VAL A 1 16.49 -9.78 3.58
CA VAL A 1 16.38 -10.61 4.78
C VAL A 1 15.83 -11.95 4.35
N ASP A 2 16.46 -13.06 4.78
CA ASP A 2 15.83 -14.38 4.65
C ASP A 2 14.81 -14.53 5.78
N VAL A 3 13.53 -14.44 5.41
CA VAL A 3 12.41 -14.43 6.35
C VAL A 3 12.27 -15.77 7.06
N ALA A 4 12.52 -16.88 6.35
CA ALA A 4 12.42 -18.21 6.92
C ALA A 4 13.52 -18.46 7.95
N ALA A 5 14.75 -18.04 7.65
CA ALA A 5 15.87 -18.16 8.58
C ALA A 5 15.78 -17.20 9.79
N ALA A 6 15.12 -16.05 9.64
CA ALA A 6 14.98 -15.05 10.71
C ALA A 6 13.76 -15.28 11.62
N SER A 7 12.78 -16.07 11.17
CA SER A 7 11.52 -16.32 11.89
C SER A 7 11.74 -16.98 13.24
N GLY A 8 11.10 -16.45 14.28
CA GLY A 8 11.22 -16.95 15.66
C GLY A 8 12.46 -16.44 16.41
N GLY A 9 13.38 -15.76 15.72
CA GLY A 9 14.46 -14.99 16.32
C GLY A 9 14.06 -13.53 16.49
N TRP A 10 14.65 -12.64 15.71
CA TRP A 10 14.33 -11.20 15.73
C TRP A 10 13.12 -10.84 14.85
N TYR A 11 12.74 -11.70 13.90
CA TYR A 11 11.57 -11.52 13.04
C TYR A 11 10.41 -12.42 13.48
N ARG A 12 9.20 -11.88 13.42
CA ARG A 12 7.96 -12.62 13.69
C ARG A 12 6.88 -12.23 12.70
N GLU A 13 6.47 -13.18 11.88
CA GLU A 13 5.24 -13.05 11.10
C GLU A 13 4.04 -13.34 12.01
N THR A 14 3.04 -12.47 11.99
CA THR A 14 1.87 -12.62 12.89
C THR A 14 0.75 -13.46 12.27
N GLY A 15 0.79 -13.72 10.96
CA GLY A 15 -0.28 -14.43 10.23
C GLY A 15 -1.66 -13.76 10.36
N SER A 16 -1.69 -12.47 10.73
CA SER A 16 -2.89 -11.72 11.09
C SER A 16 -2.98 -10.42 10.30
N GLY A 17 -4.15 -9.79 10.30
CA GLY A 17 -4.31 -8.47 9.68
C GLY A 17 -3.46 -7.40 10.36
N MET A 18 -3.08 -6.36 9.60
CA MET A 18 -2.06 -5.38 10.01
C MET A 18 -2.40 -4.63 11.32
N GLY A 19 -3.68 -4.37 11.61
CA GLY A 19 -4.08 -3.80 12.91
C GLY A 19 -3.79 -4.71 14.12
N ALA A 20 -3.94 -6.04 13.95
CA ALA A 20 -3.58 -7.01 14.99
C ALA A 20 -2.06 -7.16 15.13
N THR A 21 -1.32 -7.04 14.03
CA THR A 21 0.15 -6.99 14.04
C THR A 21 0.65 -5.78 14.84
N ILE A 22 0.08 -4.58 14.64
CA ILE A 22 0.42 -3.38 15.41
C ILE A 22 0.15 -3.61 16.90
N ASN A 23 -1.02 -4.15 17.26
CA ASN A 23 -1.34 -4.44 18.67
C ASN A 23 -0.37 -5.44 19.30
N THR A 24 0.02 -6.46 18.55
CA THR A 24 1.02 -7.45 18.99
C THR A 24 2.37 -6.78 19.25
N ALA A 25 2.82 -5.93 18.32
CA ALA A 25 4.08 -5.20 18.48
C ALA A 25 4.05 -4.29 19.71
N VAL A 26 2.94 -3.57 19.93
CA VAL A 26 2.72 -2.74 21.13
C VAL A 26 2.83 -3.57 22.41
N GLY A 27 2.13 -4.71 22.47
CA GLY A 27 2.17 -5.59 23.63
C GLY A 27 3.55 -6.23 23.90
N MET A 28 4.38 -6.34 22.87
CA MET A 28 5.73 -6.90 22.97
C MET A 28 6.83 -5.84 23.16
N GLY A 29 6.51 -4.54 23.00
CA GLY A 29 7.54 -3.50 22.90
C GLY A 29 8.45 -3.67 21.68
N ALA A 30 7.94 -4.23 20.59
CA ALA A 30 8.69 -4.55 19.38
C ALA A 30 8.46 -3.52 18.26
N TYR A 31 9.31 -3.52 17.23
CA TYR A 31 9.06 -2.74 16.02
C TYR A 31 8.05 -3.45 15.10
N ALA A 32 7.25 -2.67 14.39
CA ALA A 32 6.38 -3.14 13.31
C ALA A 32 6.64 -2.32 12.04
N LEU A 33 6.70 -3.00 10.90
CA LEU A 33 6.62 -2.37 9.58
C LEU A 33 5.15 -2.37 9.14
N SER A 34 4.63 -1.22 8.76
CA SER A 34 3.24 -1.02 8.35
C SER A 34 3.18 0.03 7.24
N ASP A 35 2.17 -0.07 6.38
CA ASP A 35 1.84 1.03 5.48
C ASP A 35 1.22 2.22 6.26
N ARG A 36 1.23 3.40 5.64
CA ARG A 36 0.76 4.65 6.26
C ARG A 36 -0.73 4.61 6.58
N ALA A 37 -1.56 4.11 5.67
CA ALA A 37 -3.00 4.13 5.84
C ALA A 37 -3.42 3.26 7.04
N THR A 38 -2.79 2.10 7.20
CA THR A 38 -2.98 1.27 8.39
C THR A 38 -2.51 1.98 9.67
N TRP A 39 -1.34 2.62 9.65
CA TRP A 39 -0.87 3.39 10.82
C TRP A 39 -1.85 4.53 11.17
N SER A 40 -2.34 5.29 10.18
CA SER A 40 -3.33 6.35 10.39
C SER A 40 -4.66 5.83 10.94
N ALA A 41 -5.05 4.58 10.63
CA ALA A 41 -6.30 3.99 11.10
C ALA A 41 -6.18 3.28 12.48
N TYR A 42 -5.04 2.66 12.79
CA TYR A 42 -4.90 1.75 13.94
C TYR A 42 -3.71 2.05 14.86
N GLY A 43 -2.82 2.95 14.48
CA GLY A 43 -1.61 3.31 15.20
C GLY A 43 -1.86 4.20 16.43
N GLY A 44 -0.79 4.88 16.89
CA GLY A 44 -0.85 5.86 17.98
C GLY A 44 -1.23 5.27 19.34
N LYS A 45 -0.92 3.99 19.59
CA LYS A 45 -1.26 3.29 20.84
C LYS A 45 -0.10 3.38 21.83
N GLY A 46 -0.37 3.90 23.03
CA GLY A 46 0.65 4.10 24.05
C GLY A 46 1.77 5.02 23.51
N ASP A 47 3.02 4.62 23.72
CA ASP A 47 4.19 5.39 23.30
C ASP A 47 4.70 5.03 21.89
N PHE A 48 3.97 4.18 21.14
CA PHE A 48 4.38 3.80 19.78
C PHE A 48 4.25 4.99 18.83
N LYS A 49 5.32 5.22 18.08
CA LYS A 49 5.45 6.30 17.11
C LYS A 49 6.18 5.82 15.87
N VAL A 50 6.03 6.56 14.78
CA VAL A 50 6.85 6.36 13.59
C VAL A 50 8.30 6.69 13.95
N VAL A 51 9.21 5.75 13.68
CA VAL A 51 10.65 5.90 13.92
C VAL A 51 11.46 5.99 12.62
N VAL A 52 10.89 5.53 11.50
CA VAL A 52 11.47 5.57 10.16
C VAL A 52 10.35 5.77 9.13
N GLU A 53 10.51 6.72 8.21
CA GLU A 53 9.60 7.01 7.11
C GLU A 53 10.33 7.75 5.97
N GLY A 54 9.76 7.77 4.77
CA GLY A 54 10.26 8.57 3.64
C GLY A 54 11.45 8.00 2.87
N ASP A 55 12.02 6.87 3.32
CA ASP A 55 13.06 6.17 2.56
C ASP A 55 12.50 5.62 1.24
N ALA A 56 13.25 5.76 0.14
CA ALA A 56 12.82 5.32 -1.18
C ALA A 56 12.56 3.81 -1.26
N THR A 57 13.22 3.00 -0.41
CA THR A 57 12.99 1.55 -0.33
C THR A 57 11.65 1.19 0.31
N LEU A 58 11.01 2.14 1.01
CA LEU A 58 9.66 1.99 1.58
C LEU A 58 8.57 2.43 0.59
N PHE A 59 8.94 2.86 -0.62
CA PHE A 59 7.97 3.21 -1.64
C PHE A 59 7.18 1.96 -2.07
N ASN A 60 5.86 2.06 -2.00
CA ASN A 60 4.93 0.98 -2.30
C ASN A 60 4.10 1.34 -3.56
N PRO A 61 4.63 1.13 -4.78
CA PRO A 61 3.93 1.48 -6.01
C PRO A 61 2.77 0.54 -6.29
N TYR A 62 1.67 1.09 -6.79
CA TYR A 62 0.51 0.34 -7.27
C TYR A 62 0.44 0.40 -8.80
N GLY A 63 0.18 -0.74 -9.42
CA GLY A 63 -0.06 -0.87 -10.85
C GLY A 63 -1.48 -1.35 -11.14
N VAL A 64 -2.01 -0.94 -12.29
CA VAL A 64 -3.26 -1.47 -12.86
C VAL A 64 -2.94 -2.17 -14.17
N MET A 65 -3.57 -3.32 -14.41
CA MET A 65 -3.33 -4.13 -15.61
C MET A 65 -4.64 -4.67 -16.15
N LEU A 66 -4.83 -4.54 -17.47
CA LEU A 66 -5.95 -5.15 -18.15
C LEU A 66 -5.70 -6.66 -18.31
N ILE A 67 -6.67 -7.47 -17.93
CA ILE A 67 -6.61 -8.92 -18.16
C ILE A 67 -6.75 -9.18 -19.67
N SER A 68 -5.88 -10.03 -20.21
CA SER A 68 -5.85 -10.37 -21.63
C SER A 68 -7.17 -11.03 -22.08
N PRO A 69 -7.89 -10.45 -23.07
CA PRO A 69 -9.11 -11.05 -23.61
C PRO A 69 -8.84 -12.31 -24.44
N GLU A 70 -7.63 -12.48 -24.98
CA GLU A 70 -7.22 -13.72 -25.66
C GLU A 70 -7.17 -14.90 -24.70
N LYS A 71 -6.68 -14.68 -23.47
CA LYS A 71 -6.59 -15.70 -22.43
C LYS A 71 -7.89 -15.84 -21.62
N CYS A 72 -8.64 -14.76 -21.49
CA CYS A 72 -9.90 -14.71 -20.76
C CYS A 72 -11.01 -14.09 -21.63
N PRO A 73 -11.62 -14.85 -22.56
CA PRO A 73 -12.58 -14.30 -23.51
C PRO A 73 -13.85 -13.68 -22.90
N SER A 74 -14.20 -14.05 -21.67
CA SER A 74 -15.32 -13.49 -20.92
C SER A 74 -14.97 -12.23 -20.14
N VAL A 75 -13.73 -11.74 -20.24
CA VAL A 75 -13.31 -10.51 -19.56
C VAL A 75 -14.06 -9.30 -20.13
N LYS A 76 -14.46 -8.41 -19.25
CA LYS A 76 -15.03 -7.09 -19.58
C LYS A 76 -13.92 -6.12 -19.99
N ALA A 77 -13.30 -6.37 -21.14
CA ALA A 77 -12.11 -5.64 -21.58
C ALA A 77 -12.37 -4.14 -21.76
N ALA A 78 -13.53 -3.77 -22.33
CA ALA A 78 -13.90 -2.38 -22.56
C ALA A 78 -14.07 -1.61 -21.24
N GLU A 79 -14.77 -2.19 -20.26
CA GLU A 79 -14.98 -1.60 -18.95
C GLU A 79 -13.69 -1.55 -18.13
N GLY A 80 -12.85 -2.58 -18.23
CA GLY A 80 -11.52 -2.59 -17.63
C GLY A 80 -10.63 -1.48 -18.17
N GLN A 81 -10.63 -1.27 -19.50
CA GLN A 81 -9.89 -0.17 -20.12
C GLN A 81 -10.44 1.19 -19.72
N ALA A 82 -11.77 1.36 -19.69
CA ALA A 82 -12.39 2.60 -19.24
C ALA A 82 -12.00 2.96 -17.79
N PHE A 83 -11.93 1.96 -16.91
CA PHE A 83 -11.44 2.15 -15.55
C PHE A 83 -9.96 2.56 -15.51
N ILE A 84 -9.10 1.91 -16.30
CA ILE A 84 -7.68 2.27 -16.40
C ILE A 84 -7.52 3.72 -16.88
N ASP A 85 -8.22 4.10 -17.95
CA ASP A 85 -8.15 5.43 -18.54
C ASP A 85 -8.58 6.52 -17.56
N TRP A 86 -9.66 6.28 -16.81
CA TRP A 86 -10.09 7.16 -15.73
C TRP A 86 -9.04 7.22 -14.61
N LEU A 87 -8.54 6.08 -14.15
CA LEU A 87 -7.61 5.97 -13.02
C LEU A 87 -6.31 6.72 -13.28
N VAL A 88 -5.76 6.62 -14.50
CA VAL A 88 -4.53 7.31 -14.91
C VAL A 88 -4.78 8.72 -15.46
N GLY A 89 -6.04 9.08 -15.68
CA GLY A 89 -6.48 10.38 -16.16
C GLY A 89 -6.50 11.45 -15.04
N PRO A 90 -6.76 12.72 -15.40
CA PRO A 90 -6.74 13.83 -14.45
C PRO A 90 -7.70 13.62 -13.26
N GLU A 91 -8.90 13.10 -13.53
CA GLU A 91 -9.92 12.87 -12.50
C GLU A 91 -9.50 11.78 -11.50
N GLY A 92 -9.03 10.63 -11.98
CA GLY A 92 -8.55 9.54 -11.12
C GLY A 92 -7.33 9.97 -10.30
N GLN A 93 -6.37 10.66 -10.92
CA GLN A 93 -5.20 11.17 -10.20
C GLN A 93 -5.56 12.24 -9.16
N ALA A 94 -6.55 13.10 -9.43
CA ALA A 94 -7.07 14.08 -8.47
C ALA A 94 -7.81 13.39 -7.31
N ALA A 95 -8.63 12.37 -7.62
CA ALA A 95 -9.32 11.57 -6.60
C ALA A 95 -8.30 10.90 -5.65
N ILE A 96 -7.24 10.30 -6.20
CA ILE A 96 -6.12 9.73 -5.42
C ILE A 96 -5.47 10.79 -4.54
N ALA A 97 -5.14 11.96 -5.08
CA ALA A 97 -4.49 13.04 -4.32
C ALA A 97 -5.38 13.60 -3.19
N SER A 98 -6.71 13.60 -3.39
CA SER A 98 -7.66 14.12 -2.42
C SER A 98 -8.02 13.14 -1.29
N PHE A 99 -7.63 11.87 -1.41
CA PHE A 99 -7.97 10.86 -0.42
C PHE A 99 -7.16 11.06 0.88
N THR A 100 -7.88 11.27 1.97
CA THR A 100 -7.30 11.52 3.29
C THR A 100 -7.87 10.60 4.36
N ILE A 101 -7.06 10.32 5.37
CA ILE A 101 -7.47 9.70 6.64
C ILE A 101 -7.01 10.63 7.74
N GLY A 102 -7.92 11.09 8.59
CA GLY A 102 -7.58 12.04 9.67
C GLY A 102 -7.07 13.41 9.17
N GLY A 103 -7.37 13.79 7.92
CA GLY A 103 -6.87 15.01 7.29
C GLY A 103 -5.54 14.85 6.55
N ASP A 104 -4.84 13.73 6.72
CA ASP A 104 -3.57 13.47 6.06
C ASP A 104 -3.76 12.74 4.73
N GLN A 105 -3.13 13.24 3.68
CA GLN A 105 -3.08 12.59 2.36
C GLN A 105 -2.36 11.25 2.45
N GLN A 106 -2.99 10.19 1.95
CA GLN A 106 -2.46 8.82 2.09
C GLN A 106 -1.77 8.30 0.83
N PHE A 107 -2.19 8.79 -0.34
CA PHE A 107 -1.69 8.31 -1.63
C PHE A 107 -1.21 9.46 -2.49
N PHE A 108 -0.13 9.20 -3.25
CA PHE A 108 0.51 10.19 -4.11
C PHE A 108 0.42 9.71 -5.56
N PRO A 109 -0.32 10.42 -6.43
CA PRO A 109 -0.48 10.02 -7.83
C PRO A 109 0.85 10.08 -8.58
N SER A 110 1.09 9.10 -9.45
CA SER A 110 2.36 8.97 -10.21
C SER A 110 2.17 8.59 -11.68
N ALA A 111 0.93 8.58 -12.20
CA ALA A 111 0.68 8.13 -13.57
C ALA A 111 1.39 8.96 -14.64
N ALA A 112 1.62 10.26 -14.40
CA ALA A 112 2.38 11.12 -15.31
C ALA A 112 3.89 10.76 -15.35
N ALA A 113 4.45 10.34 -14.20
CA ALA A 113 5.84 9.90 -14.10
C ALA A 113 6.05 8.49 -14.68
N ALA A 114 5.02 7.64 -14.61
CA ALA A 114 5.05 6.27 -15.13
C ALA A 114 5.00 6.17 -16.67
N LYS A 115 4.65 7.25 -17.39
CA LYS A 115 4.57 7.26 -18.86
C LYS A 115 5.93 7.30 -19.58
N VAL A 116 7.05 7.21 -18.87
CA VAL A 116 8.40 7.16 -19.46
C VAL A 116 8.87 5.71 -19.63
N SER A 117 8.29 5.01 -20.58
CA SER A 117 8.86 3.81 -21.22
C SER A 117 7.93 3.31 -22.32
N GLY A 118 8.07 3.90 -23.50
CA GLY A 118 7.57 3.37 -24.77
C GLY A 118 8.76 3.16 -25.70
#